data_AF-A0A1H6Y3D5-F1
#
_entry.id   AF-A0A1H6Y3D5-F1
#
_cell.length_a   1.000
_cell.length_b   1.000
_cell.length_c   1.000
_cell.angle_alpha   90.00
_cell.angle_beta   90.00
_cell.angle_gamma   90.00
#
_symmetry.space_group_name_H-M   'P 1'
#
loop_
_entity.id
_entity.type
_entity.pdbx_description
1 polymer ?
#
loop_
_entity_poly.entity_id
_entity_poly.type
_entity_poly.pdbx_seq_one_letter_code
_entity_poly.pdbx_strand_id
1 'polypeptide(L)'
;MQTVQFLHAAFAKALPTIHARRLEALMAAVAALLQGRCLTLTALGRSLPGSAWPRHAIKRIDRLLGNRQLQAELGLFYWVMLRALLGSLRHPLILVDWSPIDAAGKLFLLRAAITLAGRSLPVCEIVHPREGCPRCQKRLLEALAAMLPGPSWSPMPASGGPGSKPSKPGAGITSAACAIATCAGSASNLGGR
;
A
#
# COMPACT_ATOMS: atom_id res chain seq x y z
N MET A 1 -20.98 -5.47 9.28
CA MET A 1 -20.83 -4.82 7.96
C MET A 1 -20.53 -3.31 8.03
N GLN A 2 -20.68 -2.64 9.18
CA GLN A 2 -20.40 -1.20 9.33
C GLN A 2 -18.94 -0.80 8.98
N THR A 3 -17.96 -1.66 9.25
CA THR A 3 -16.54 -1.38 8.96
C THR A 3 -16.24 -1.17 7.47
N VAL A 4 -16.86 -1.97 6.59
CA VAL A 4 -16.66 -1.84 5.13
C VAL A 4 -17.31 -0.56 4.61
N GLN A 5 -18.47 -0.19 5.15
CA GLN A 5 -19.16 1.06 4.80
C GLN A 5 -18.36 2.29 5.24
N PHE A 6 -17.77 2.25 6.45
CA PHE A 6 -16.87 3.29 6.92
C PHE A 6 -15.64 3.44 6.02
N LEU A 7 -14.97 2.33 5.69
CA LEU A 7 -13.82 2.34 4.80
C LEU A 7 -14.20 2.88 3.41
N HIS A 8 -15.32 2.45 2.85
CA HIS A 8 -15.82 2.95 1.57
C HIS A 8 -16.01 4.47 1.62
N ALA A 9 -16.68 5.00 2.64
CA ALA A 9 -16.89 6.44 2.80
C ALA A 9 -15.58 7.22 2.98
N ALA A 10 -14.65 6.68 3.76
CA ALA A 10 -13.33 7.28 3.96
C ALA A 10 -12.53 7.37 2.65
N PHE A 11 -12.49 6.29 1.86
CA PHE A 11 -11.82 6.29 0.57
C PHE A 11 -12.54 7.15 -0.47
N ALA A 12 -13.86 7.11 -0.53
CA ALA A 12 -14.63 7.96 -1.45
C ALA A 12 -14.38 9.45 -1.20
N LYS A 13 -14.24 9.85 0.08
CA LYS A 13 -13.89 11.22 0.46
C LYS A 13 -12.44 11.58 0.17
N ALA A 14 -11.51 10.65 0.43
CA ALA A 14 -10.08 10.89 0.26
C ALA A 14 -9.61 10.83 -1.20
N LEU A 15 -10.31 10.05 -2.04
CA LEU A 15 -9.94 9.76 -3.44
C LEU A 15 -11.12 10.05 -4.38
N PRO A 16 -11.55 11.31 -4.53
CA PRO A 16 -12.69 11.67 -5.39
C PRO A 16 -12.43 11.42 -6.88
N THR A 17 -11.18 11.25 -7.29
CA THR A 17 -10.77 10.97 -8.67
C THR A 17 -10.96 9.51 -9.08
N ILE A 18 -11.16 8.59 -8.12
CA ILE A 18 -11.36 7.17 -8.42
C ILE A 18 -12.81 6.93 -8.82
N HIS A 19 -13.01 6.16 -9.89
CA HIS A 19 -14.35 5.80 -10.32
C HIS A 19 -15.10 4.99 -9.26
N ALA A 20 -16.31 5.43 -8.91
CA ALA A 20 -17.14 4.82 -7.86
C ALA A 20 -17.31 3.29 -8.04
N ARG A 21 -17.56 2.81 -9.27
CA ARG A 21 -17.70 1.36 -9.54
C ARG A 21 -16.42 0.56 -9.22
N ARG A 22 -15.23 1.15 -9.38
CA ARG A 22 -13.97 0.48 -9.01
C ARG A 22 -13.86 0.37 -7.50
N LEU A 23 -14.18 1.46 -6.79
CA LEU A 23 -14.17 1.47 -5.33
C LEU A 23 -15.19 0.47 -4.75
N GLU A 24 -16.40 0.42 -5.31
CA GLU A 24 -17.42 -0.56 -4.93
C GLU A 24 -16.95 -2.00 -5.16
N ALA A 25 -16.30 -2.27 -6.31
CA ALA A 25 -15.77 -3.60 -6.60
C ALA A 25 -14.64 -4.00 -5.64
N LEU A 26 -13.77 -3.07 -5.27
CA LEU A 26 -12.74 -3.28 -4.25
C LEU A 26 -13.37 -3.57 -2.88
N MET A 27 -14.34 -2.76 -2.45
CA MET A 27 -15.02 -2.97 -1.16
C MET A 27 -15.84 -4.26 -1.12
N ALA A 28 -16.41 -4.69 -2.23
CA ALA A 28 -17.06 -5.99 -2.34
C ALA A 28 -16.05 -7.15 -2.16
N ALA A 29 -14.84 -7.03 -2.72
CA ALA A 29 -13.78 -8.01 -2.53
C ALA A 29 -13.28 -8.02 -1.07
N VAL A 30 -13.14 -6.85 -0.43
CA VAL A 30 -12.79 -6.73 0.99
C VAL A 30 -13.88 -7.36 1.88
N ALA A 31 -15.15 -7.11 1.59
CA ALA A 31 -16.26 -7.74 2.31
C ALA A 31 -16.23 -9.27 2.17
N ALA A 32 -16.01 -9.77 0.95
CA ALA A 32 -15.87 -11.20 0.68
C ALA A 32 -14.69 -11.83 1.42
N LEU A 33 -13.56 -11.11 1.52
CA LEU A 33 -12.40 -11.56 2.28
C LEU A 33 -12.69 -11.63 3.78
N LEU A 34 -13.35 -10.61 4.35
CA LEU A 34 -13.69 -10.58 5.77
C LEU A 34 -14.68 -11.69 6.14
N GLN A 35 -15.56 -12.08 5.21
CA GLN A 35 -16.51 -13.17 5.39
C GLN A 35 -15.86 -14.54 5.19
N GLY A 36 -15.19 -14.76 4.07
CA GLY A 36 -14.62 -16.04 3.68
C GLY A 36 -13.27 -16.37 4.33
N ARG A 37 -12.58 -15.36 4.91
CA ARG A 37 -11.27 -15.47 5.58
C ARG A 37 -10.18 -16.16 4.75
N CYS A 38 -10.36 -16.20 3.44
CA CYS A 38 -9.48 -16.89 2.50
C CYS A 38 -9.18 -15.96 1.32
N LEU A 39 -7.91 -15.63 1.14
CA LEU A 39 -7.43 -14.73 0.08
C LEU A 39 -7.05 -15.53 -1.17
N THR A 40 -7.99 -16.32 -1.70
CA THR A 40 -7.83 -16.97 -3.01
C THR A 40 -8.86 -16.46 -3.98
N LEU A 41 -8.52 -16.39 -5.27
CA LEU A 41 -9.41 -15.91 -6.32
C LEU A 41 -10.77 -16.63 -6.30
N THR A 42 -10.76 -17.95 -6.08
CA THR A 42 -11.96 -18.78 -6.02
C THR A 42 -12.74 -18.58 -4.73
N ALA A 43 -12.09 -18.49 -3.57
CA ALA A 43 -12.78 -18.27 -2.29
C ALA A 43 -13.39 -16.87 -2.20
N LEU A 44 -12.68 -15.83 -2.66
CA LEU A 44 -13.23 -14.48 -2.80
C LEU A 44 -14.44 -14.47 -3.73
N GLY A 45 -14.31 -15.11 -4.89
CA GLY A 45 -15.39 -15.27 -5.87
C GLY A 45 -16.66 -15.89 -5.27
N ARG A 46 -16.50 -16.93 -4.45
CA ARG A 46 -17.63 -17.63 -3.80
C ARG A 46 -18.21 -16.87 -2.60
N SER A 47 -17.39 -16.06 -1.93
CA SER A 47 -17.79 -15.27 -0.76
C SER A 47 -18.33 -13.89 -1.12
N LEU A 48 -18.45 -13.57 -2.41
CA LEU A 48 -18.99 -12.30 -2.86
C LEU A 48 -20.48 -12.19 -2.53
N PRO A 49 -20.94 -11.04 -2.02
CA PRO A 49 -22.36 -10.81 -1.79
C PRO A 49 -23.09 -10.73 -3.14
N GLY A 50 -24.16 -11.52 -3.29
CA GLY A 50 -25.08 -11.48 -4.43
C GLY A 50 -25.63 -12.86 -4.83
N SER A 51 -26.59 -12.87 -5.76
CA SER A 51 -27.22 -14.07 -6.31
C SER A 51 -26.54 -14.60 -7.58
N ALA A 52 -25.40 -14.04 -7.96
CA ALA A 52 -24.69 -14.42 -9.18
C ALA A 52 -24.12 -15.84 -9.05
N TRP A 53 -24.15 -16.60 -10.16
CA TRP A 53 -23.53 -17.92 -10.19
C TRP A 53 -22.03 -17.84 -9.84
N PRO A 54 -21.47 -18.86 -9.14
CA PRO A 54 -20.07 -18.84 -8.71
C PRO A 54 -19.07 -18.54 -9.82
N ARG A 55 -19.29 -19.07 -11.04
CA ARG A 55 -18.45 -18.79 -12.21
C ARG A 55 -18.37 -17.30 -12.57
N HIS A 56 -19.49 -16.57 -12.44
CA HIS A 56 -19.57 -15.16 -12.77
C HIS A 56 -18.94 -14.31 -11.66
N ALA A 57 -19.13 -14.70 -10.40
CA ALA A 57 -18.53 -14.03 -9.26
C ALA A 57 -16.99 -14.21 -9.22
N ILE A 58 -16.50 -15.41 -9.54
CA ILE A 58 -15.06 -15.67 -9.72
C ILE A 58 -14.49 -14.81 -10.85
N LYS A 59 -15.16 -14.76 -12.02
CA LYS A 59 -14.74 -13.92 -13.14
C LYS A 59 -14.76 -12.43 -12.80
N ARG A 60 -15.63 -12.00 -11.88
CA ARG A 60 -15.66 -10.61 -11.39
C ARG A 60 -14.41 -10.28 -10.58
N ILE A 61 -13.96 -11.16 -9.67
CA ILE A 61 -12.70 -10.97 -8.94
C ILE A 61 -11.50 -11.02 -9.87
N ASP A 62 -11.47 -11.97 -10.80
CA ASP A 62 -10.41 -12.07 -11.81
C ASP A 62 -10.24 -10.77 -12.60
N ARG A 63 -11.35 -10.21 -13.09
CA ARG A 63 -11.36 -8.90 -13.77
C ARG A 63 -10.95 -7.73 -12.87
N LEU A 64 -11.26 -7.79 -11.58
CA LEU A 64 -10.83 -6.77 -10.62
C LEU A 64 -9.31 -6.80 -10.45
N LEU A 65 -8.72 -7.98 -10.27
CA LEU A 65 -7.28 -8.18 -10.11
C LEU A 65 -6.51 -7.80 -11.38
N GLY A 66 -7.07 -8.11 -12.56
CA GLY A 66 -6.51 -7.74 -13.86
C GLY A 66 -6.74 -6.27 -14.27
N ASN A 67 -7.39 -5.45 -13.45
CA ASN A 67 -7.69 -4.06 -13.80
C ASN A 67 -6.45 -3.17 -13.71
N ARG A 68 -5.84 -2.86 -14.86
CA ARG A 68 -4.64 -2.00 -14.94
C ARG A 68 -4.80 -0.63 -14.28
N GLN A 69 -6.00 -0.05 -14.36
CA GLN A 69 -6.26 1.26 -13.76
C GLN A 69 -6.28 1.18 -12.24
N LEU A 70 -6.85 0.10 -11.69
CA LEU A 70 -6.80 -0.16 -10.26
C LEU A 70 -5.35 -0.35 -9.80
N GLN A 71 -4.54 -1.10 -10.55
CA GLN A 71 -3.12 -1.32 -10.25
C GLN A 71 -2.33 0.00 -10.24
N ALA A 72 -2.60 0.92 -11.18
CA ALA A 72 -2.00 2.25 -11.18
C ALA A 72 -2.45 3.12 -9.99
N GLU A 73 -3.70 2.92 -9.52
CA GLU A 73 -4.29 3.65 -8.39
C GLU A 73 -3.91 3.07 -7.02
N LEU A 74 -3.33 1.86 -6.94
CA LEU A 74 -2.97 1.21 -5.67
C LEU A 74 -2.09 2.10 -4.78
N GLY A 75 -1.14 2.83 -5.37
CA GLY A 75 -0.28 3.75 -4.62
C GLY A 75 -1.08 4.83 -3.87
N LEU A 76 -2.21 5.29 -4.43
CA LEU A 76 -3.08 6.27 -3.79
C LEU A 76 -3.82 5.68 -2.59
N PHE A 77 -4.29 4.43 -2.69
CA PHE A 77 -4.92 3.74 -1.57
C PHE A 77 -3.95 3.57 -0.41
N TYR A 78 -2.74 3.08 -0.70
CA TYR A 78 -1.67 2.97 0.30
C TYR A 78 -1.32 4.32 0.89
N TRP A 79 -1.21 5.38 0.08
CA TRP A 79 -0.94 6.73 0.57
C TRP A 79 -2.01 7.28 1.51
N VAL A 80 -3.30 7.10 1.19
CA VAL A 80 -4.40 7.53 2.07
C VAL A 80 -4.38 6.76 3.39
N MET A 81 -4.21 5.44 3.33
CA MET A 81 -4.09 4.61 4.53
C MET A 81 -2.89 5.03 5.37
N LEU A 82 -1.73 5.21 4.71
CA LEU A 82 -0.50 5.66 5.32
C LEU A 82 -0.69 7.00 6.04
N ARG A 83 -1.30 7.99 5.39
CA ARG A 83 -1.55 9.31 5.98
C ARG A 83 -2.48 9.23 7.19
N ALA A 84 -3.51 8.38 7.13
CA ALA A 84 -4.41 8.15 8.26
C ALA A 84 -3.69 7.49 9.46
N LEU A 85 -2.73 6.60 9.21
CA LEU A 85 -1.99 5.87 10.25
C LEU A 85 -0.78 6.66 10.79
N LEU A 86 -0.11 7.44 9.95
CA LEU A 86 1.06 8.24 10.31
C LEU A 86 0.72 9.52 11.07
N GLY A 87 -0.50 10.06 10.91
CA GLY A 87 -0.90 11.30 11.59
C GLY A 87 -0.76 11.25 13.12
N SER A 88 -0.71 10.05 13.71
CA SER A 88 -0.48 9.83 15.14
C SER A 88 0.98 9.55 15.54
N LEU A 89 1.89 9.33 14.59
CA LEU A 89 3.26 8.86 14.86
C LEU A 89 4.30 9.96 14.62
N ARG A 90 5.05 10.33 15.66
CA ARG A 90 6.16 11.30 15.54
C ARG A 90 7.38 10.75 14.79
N HIS A 91 7.64 9.45 14.92
CA HIS A 91 8.80 8.77 14.33
C HIS A 91 8.38 7.38 13.82
N PRO A 92 7.86 7.25 12.59
CA PRO A 92 7.48 5.96 12.05
C PRO A 92 8.73 5.12 11.74
N LEU A 93 8.73 3.87 12.21
CA LEU A 93 9.74 2.88 11.84
C LEU A 93 9.24 2.13 10.61
N ILE A 94 10.00 2.26 9.51
CA ILE A 94 9.74 1.55 8.26
C ILE A 94 10.74 0.40 8.16
N LEU A 95 10.21 -0.81 8.14
CA LEU A 95 10.96 -2.03 7.87
C LEU A 95 10.97 -2.28 6.37
N VAL A 96 12.14 -2.55 5.83
CA VAL A 96 12.30 -2.97 4.43
C VAL A 96 12.96 -4.34 4.41
N ASP A 97 12.27 -5.31 3.81
CA ASP A 97 12.69 -6.69 3.73
C ASP A 97 12.51 -7.29 2.33
N TRP A 98 13.36 -8.26 2.02
CA TRP A 98 13.23 -9.12 0.85
C TRP A 98 12.67 -10.46 1.29
N SER A 99 11.67 -10.97 0.57
CA SER A 99 11.10 -12.29 0.81
C SER A 99 10.93 -13.07 -0.50
N PRO A 100 11.30 -14.36 -0.57
CA PRO A 100 11.06 -15.18 -1.75
C PRO A 100 9.57 -15.47 -1.90
N ILE A 101 9.03 -15.30 -3.12
CA ILE A 101 7.63 -15.59 -3.44
C ILE A 101 7.46 -17.03 -3.88
N ASP A 102 8.44 -17.56 -4.61
CA ASP A 102 8.40 -18.90 -5.16
C ASP A 102 9.47 -19.80 -4.54
N ALA A 103 9.14 -21.09 -4.38
CA ALA A 103 10.10 -22.09 -3.93
C ALA A 103 11.29 -22.25 -4.90
N ALA A 104 11.13 -21.82 -6.16
CA ALA A 104 12.17 -21.83 -7.17
C ALA A 104 13.15 -20.65 -7.07
N GLY A 105 12.90 -19.66 -6.19
CA GLY A 105 13.78 -18.52 -5.96
C GLY A 105 13.97 -17.62 -7.18
N LYS A 106 12.98 -17.54 -8.08
CA LYS A 106 13.01 -16.70 -9.28
C LYS A 106 12.32 -15.37 -9.06
N LEU A 107 11.47 -15.26 -8.04
CA LEU A 107 10.72 -14.06 -7.72
C LEU A 107 10.90 -13.70 -6.24
N PHE A 108 11.32 -12.46 -6.01
CA PHE A 108 11.50 -11.88 -4.70
C PHE A 108 10.57 -10.69 -4.54
N LEU A 109 9.89 -10.62 -3.41
CA LEU A 109 9.08 -9.50 -2.97
C LEU A 109 9.96 -8.58 -2.14
N LEU A 110 10.14 -7.35 -2.62
CA LEU A 110 10.66 -6.24 -1.83
C LEU A 110 9.47 -5.52 -1.18
N ARG A 111 9.37 -5.60 0.14
CA ARG A 111 8.28 -5.02 0.91
C ARG A 111 8.82 -3.91 1.81
N ALA A 112 8.10 -2.79 1.83
CA ALA A 112 8.23 -1.76 2.85
C ALA A 112 6.98 -1.79 3.73
N ALA A 113 7.17 -1.93 5.04
CA ALA A 113 6.08 -1.98 5.99
C ALA A 113 6.34 -1.08 7.20
N ILE A 114 5.27 -0.48 7.74
CA ILE A 114 5.34 0.29 8.97
C ILE A 114 4.94 -0.58 10.13
N THR A 115 5.66 -0.42 11.23
CA THR A 115 5.27 -1.02 12.50
C THR A 115 4.30 -0.10 13.23
N LEU A 116 3.07 -0.57 13.43
CA LEU A 116 2.04 0.14 14.20
C LEU A 116 1.43 -0.82 15.20
N ALA A 117 1.50 -0.47 16.49
CA ALA A 117 0.97 -1.27 17.60
C ALA A 117 1.40 -2.76 17.54
N GLY A 118 2.68 -3.02 17.24
CA GLY A 118 3.23 -4.37 17.13
C GLY A 118 2.83 -5.14 15.87
N ARG A 119 2.13 -4.51 14.91
CA ARG A 119 1.77 -5.11 13.62
C ARG A 119 2.58 -4.49 12.49
N SER A 120 2.99 -5.34 11.55
CA SER A 120 3.62 -4.91 10.31
C SER A 120 2.54 -4.63 9.27
N LEU A 121 2.42 -3.38 8.81
CA LEU A 121 1.46 -2.93 7.82
C LEU A 121 2.21 -2.62 6.50
N PRO A 122 2.02 -3.40 5.43
CA PRO A 122 2.69 -3.14 4.16
C PRO A 122 2.19 -1.82 3.56
N VAL A 123 3.15 -1.01 3.12
CA VAL A 123 2.92 0.30 2.50
C VAL A 123 3.29 0.26 1.02
N CYS A 124 4.33 -0.49 0.67
CA CYS A 124 4.78 -0.65 -0.70
C CYS A 124 5.29 -2.08 -0.90
N GLU A 125 4.92 -2.67 -2.02
CA GLU A 125 5.26 -4.03 -2.39
C GLU A 125 5.66 -4.05 -3.85
N ILE A 126 6.86 -4.54 -4.15
CA ILE A 126 7.37 -4.61 -5.52
C ILE A 126 7.99 -5.99 -5.73
N VAL A 127 7.59 -6.65 -6.82
CA VAL A 127 8.13 -7.96 -7.19
C VAL A 127 9.29 -7.79 -8.16
N HIS A 128 10.39 -8.49 -7.90
CA HIS A 128 11.61 -8.48 -8.70
C HIS A 128 12.15 -9.88 -8.95
N PRO A 129 12.82 -10.10 -10.10
CA PRO A 129 13.40 -11.40 -10.42
C PRO A 129 14.70 -11.70 -9.66
N ARG A 130 15.22 -10.74 -8.89
CA ARG A 130 16.51 -10.85 -8.20
C ARG A 130 16.47 -10.14 -6.85
N GLU A 131 16.97 -10.82 -5.83
CA GLU A 131 17.15 -10.28 -4.49
C GLU A 131 18.30 -9.26 -4.43
N GLY A 132 18.21 -8.32 -3.49
CA GLY A 132 19.33 -7.46 -3.11
C GLY A 132 19.78 -6.48 -4.21
N CYS A 133 18.91 -6.19 -5.18
CA CYS A 133 19.22 -5.23 -6.24
C CYS A 133 19.22 -3.80 -5.67
N PRO A 134 20.37 -3.08 -5.63
CA PRO A 134 20.45 -1.75 -5.03
C PRO A 134 19.59 -0.72 -5.75
N ARG A 135 19.42 -0.87 -7.08
CA ARG A 135 18.54 -0.01 -7.88
C ARG A 135 17.08 -0.19 -7.50
N CYS A 136 16.65 -1.42 -7.23
CA CYS A 136 15.28 -1.72 -6.81
C CYS A 136 15.01 -1.13 -5.42
N GLN A 137 15.95 -1.32 -4.48
CA GLN A 137 15.86 -0.71 -3.15
C GLN A 137 15.84 0.81 -3.23
N LYS A 138 16.68 1.43 -4.07
CA LYS A 138 16.66 2.89 -4.26
C LYS A 138 15.31 3.38 -4.80
N ARG A 139 14.74 2.70 -5.80
CA ARG A 139 13.41 3.03 -6.34
C ARG A 139 12.30 2.90 -5.29
N LEU A 140 12.38 1.89 -4.43
CA LEU A 140 11.45 1.73 -3.30
C LEU A 140 11.59 2.91 -2.32
N LEU A 141 12.82 3.30 -1.98
CA LEU A 141 13.08 4.43 -1.09
C LEU A 141 12.61 5.76 -1.70
N GLU A 142 12.80 5.97 -3.01
CA GLU A 142 12.28 7.13 -3.73
C GLU A 142 10.74 7.15 -3.73
N ALA A 143 10.09 6.00 -3.94
CA ALA A 143 8.63 5.89 -3.86
C ALA A 143 8.11 6.14 -2.44
N LEU A 144 8.79 5.62 -1.42
CA LEU A 144 8.47 5.90 -0.02
C LEU A 144 8.65 7.37 0.32
N ALA A 145 9.75 7.99 -0.10
CA ALA A 145 10.00 9.41 0.11
C ALA A 145 8.94 10.31 -0.56
N ALA A 146 8.41 9.91 -1.72
CA ALA A 146 7.31 10.61 -2.37
C ALA A 146 5.97 10.44 -1.63
N MET A 147 5.76 9.30 -0.97
CA MET A 147 4.53 9.01 -0.21
C MET A 147 4.54 9.60 1.21
N LEU A 148 5.71 9.71 1.83
CA LEU A 148 5.87 10.25 3.17
C LEU A 148 5.78 11.78 3.15
N PRO A 149 5.02 12.41 4.05
CA PRO A 149 5.03 13.86 4.18
C PRO A 149 6.43 14.33 4.63
N GLY A 150 6.96 15.38 3.97
CA GLY A 150 8.21 16.00 4.39
C GLY A 150 8.12 16.65 5.79
N PRO A 151 9.27 17.03 6.39
CA PRO A 151 9.35 17.56 7.76
C PRO A 151 8.61 18.89 7.97
N SER A 152 8.23 19.60 6.92
CA SER A 152 7.31 20.74 6.96
C SER A 152 5.90 20.29 6.56
N TRP A 153 5.22 19.63 7.48
CA TRP A 153 3.78 19.40 7.36
C TRP A 153 3.07 20.75 7.35
N SER A 154 2.61 21.17 6.17
CA SER A 154 1.38 21.91 5.99
C SER A 154 0.52 21.09 5.04
N PRO A 155 -0.78 20.89 5.33
CA PRO A 155 -1.67 20.19 4.41
C PRO A 155 -1.63 20.92 3.06
N MET A 156 -1.30 20.21 1.99
CA MET A 156 -1.39 20.72 0.62
C MET A 156 -2.81 21.26 0.42
N PRO A 157 -3.00 22.58 0.17
CA PRO A 157 -4.32 23.07 -0.21
C PRO A 157 -4.65 22.50 -1.57
N ALA A 158 -5.86 21.94 -1.69
CA ALA A 158 -6.43 21.56 -2.96
C ALA A 158 -6.30 22.75 -3.92
N SER A 159 -5.62 22.54 -5.04
CA SER A 159 -5.37 23.57 -6.04
C SER A 159 -6.70 24.14 -6.55
N GLY A 160 -6.93 25.43 -6.28
CA GLY A 160 -7.93 26.25 -6.93
C GLY A 160 -7.42 27.69 -7.07
N GLY A 161 -7.17 28.11 -8.31
CA GLY A 161 -7.17 29.53 -8.75
C GLY A 161 -5.98 30.43 -8.38
N PRO A 162 -5.63 31.42 -9.22
CA PRO A 162 -4.33 32.09 -9.19
C PRO A 162 -4.31 33.34 -8.29
N GLY A 163 -3.13 33.65 -7.74
CA GLY A 163 -2.79 35.00 -7.30
C GLY A 163 -2.44 35.12 -5.82
N SER A 164 -1.16 34.98 -5.49
CA SER A 164 -0.42 35.83 -4.54
C SER A 164 1.01 35.30 -4.33
N LYS A 165 2.02 36.16 -4.58
CA LYS A 165 3.36 36.07 -3.94
C LYS A 165 3.16 36.45 -2.45
N PRO A 166 3.91 35.91 -1.46
CA PRO A 166 5.32 36.31 -1.27
C PRO A 166 6.25 35.38 -0.44
N SER A 167 7.52 35.83 -0.37
CA SER A 167 8.51 35.71 0.73
C SER A 167 9.35 34.42 0.92
N LYS A 168 10.67 34.65 1.02
CA LYS A 168 11.72 33.72 1.49
C LYS A 168 11.58 33.45 3.00
N PRO A 169 11.97 32.26 3.47
CA PRO A 169 12.86 32.13 4.62
C PRO A 169 14.01 31.14 4.30
N GLY A 170 15.24 31.30 4.77
CA GLY A 170 15.63 31.48 6.17
C GLY A 170 16.12 30.12 6.67
N ALA A 171 17.45 30.00 6.85
CA ALA A 171 18.13 28.79 7.29
C ALA A 171 17.57 28.24 8.61
N GLY A 172 17.44 26.92 8.71
CA GLY A 172 16.95 26.26 9.92
C GLY A 172 16.74 24.76 9.70
N ILE A 173 17.83 24.00 9.83
CA ILE A 173 17.85 22.53 9.84
C ILE A 173 17.15 22.06 11.13
N THR A 174 16.15 21.17 11.02
CA THR A 174 15.86 20.16 12.06
C THR A 174 15.14 18.97 11.46
N SER A 175 15.79 17.81 11.62
CA SER A 175 15.50 16.51 11.01
C SER A 175 14.31 15.82 11.68
N ALA A 176 13.29 15.44 10.90
CA ALA A 176 12.39 14.36 11.28
C ALA A 176 13.04 13.05 10.81
N ALA A 177 13.70 12.33 11.73
CA ALA A 177 14.40 11.11 11.41
C ALA A 177 13.40 9.94 11.26
N CYS A 178 13.05 9.59 10.03
CA CYS A 178 12.42 8.31 9.73
C CYS A 178 13.51 7.23 9.82
N ALA A 179 13.40 6.32 10.79
CA ALA A 179 14.32 5.19 10.87
C ALA A 179 13.88 4.14 9.85
N ILE A 180 14.70 3.93 8.82
CA ILE A 180 14.53 2.85 7.85
C ILE A 180 15.44 1.71 8.28
N ALA A 181 14.87 0.64 8.81
CA ALA A 181 15.62 -0.56 9.11
C ALA A 181 15.51 -1.52 7.92
N THR A 182 16.62 -1.77 7.25
CA THR A 182 16.71 -2.82 6.23
C THR A 182 17.18 -4.10 6.90
N CYS A 183 16.32 -5.12 6.92
CA CYS A 183 16.74 -6.46 7.30
C CYS A 183 17.43 -7.07 6.08
N ALA A 184 18.77 -7.01 6.04
CA ALA A 184 19.53 -7.82 5.11
C ALA A 184 19.38 -9.28 5.56
N GLY A 185 18.56 -10.04 4.84
CA GLY A 185 18.49 -11.48 5.01
C GLY A 185 19.85 -12.08 4.66
N SER A 186 20.69 -12.31 5.67
CA SER A 186 21.76 -13.30 5.56
C SER A 186 21.08 -14.65 5.40
N ALA A 187 20.97 -15.11 4.15
CA ALA A 187 20.83 -16.52 3.83
C ALA A 187 22.06 -17.23 4.42
N SER A 188 21.94 -17.61 5.68
CA SER A 188 22.93 -18.34 6.44
C SER A 188 22.79 -19.78 6.01
N ASN A 189 23.76 -20.21 5.22
CA ASN A 189 24.08 -21.57 4.84
C ASN A 189 23.93 -22.51 6.07
N LEU A 190 22.90 -23.35 6.08
CA LEU A 190 22.81 -24.58 6.88
C LEU A 190 22.96 -25.71 5.84
N GLY A 191 24.19 -26.17 5.55
CA GLY A 191 24.84 -27.25 6.30
C GLY A 191 24.16 -28.57 5.95
N GLY A 192 24.69 -29.49 5.13
CA GLY A 192 26.09 -29.83 4.96
C GLY A 192 26.54 -30.84 6.02
N ARG A 193 25.87 -31.98 6.14
CA ARG A 193 26.39 -33.35 6.35
C ARG A 193 25.26 -34.36 6.47
#